data_AF-A0A956CNH8-F1
#
_entry.id   AF-A0A956CNH8-F1
#
_cell.length_a   1.000
_cell.length_b   1.000
_cell.length_c   1.000
_cell.angle_alpha   90.00
_cell.angle_beta   90.00
_cell.angle_gamma   90.00
#
_symmetry.space_group_name_H-M   'P 1'
#
loop_
_entity.id
_entity.type
_entity.pdbx_description
1 polymer ?
#
loop_
_entity_poly.entity_id
_entity_poly.type
_entity_poly.pdbx_seq_one_letter_code
_entity_poly.pdbx_strand_id
1 'polypeptide(L)'
;SCTNSRISDLRAAASIFRGRKVKDGVRTLVVPGSHFIKKQAEAEGLDKVFKEAGAEWREPGCSMCIAMNGDNLEPGQYAVSTSNRNFEGRQGKGGRTFLASPLMAAAAAVTGQVTDVRTML
;
A
#
# COMPACT_ATOMS: atom_id res chain seq x y z
N SER A 1 -2.10 -5.99 -0.63
CA SER A 1 -3.12 -7.06 -0.75
C SER A 1 -2.42 -8.40 -1.03
N CYS A 2 -3.03 -9.54 -0.70
CA CYS A 2 -2.50 -10.87 -0.99
C CYS A 2 -2.13 -11.08 -2.49
N THR A 3 -2.75 -10.33 -3.40
CA THR A 3 -2.43 -10.32 -4.85
C THR A 3 -1.00 -9.85 -5.15
N ASN A 4 -0.54 -8.79 -4.48
CA ASN A 4 0.66 -8.03 -4.83
C ASN A 4 1.44 -7.63 -3.58
N SER A 5 1.75 -8.62 -2.74
CA SER A 5 2.49 -8.47 -1.49
C SER A 5 3.58 -9.55 -1.34
N ARG A 6 4.10 -10.02 -2.47
CA ARG A 6 5.29 -10.89 -2.53
C ARG A 6 6.53 -10.06 -2.19
N ILE A 7 7.64 -10.73 -1.91
CA ILE A 7 8.88 -10.01 -1.57
C ILE A 7 9.33 -9.07 -2.71
N SER A 8 9.15 -9.48 -3.97
CA SER A 8 9.45 -8.63 -5.14
C SER A 8 8.61 -7.36 -5.17
N ASP A 9 7.33 -7.45 -4.79
CA ASP A 9 6.41 -6.30 -4.74
C ASP A 9 6.83 -5.30 -3.67
N LEU A 10 7.22 -5.81 -2.48
CA LEU A 10 7.71 -5.00 -1.38
C LEU A 10 9.03 -4.31 -1.74
N ARG A 11 9.97 -5.03 -2.37
CA ARG A 11 11.23 -4.43 -2.85
C ARG A 11 10.98 -3.33 -3.86
N ALA A 12 10.07 -3.56 -4.81
CA ALA A 12 9.70 -2.57 -5.80
C ALA A 12 9.10 -1.32 -5.14
N ALA A 13 8.13 -1.46 -4.24
CA ALA A 13 7.57 -0.33 -3.51
C ALA A 13 8.63 0.40 -2.67
N ALA A 14 9.50 -0.33 -1.96
CA ALA A 14 10.57 0.24 -1.14
C ALA A 14 11.56 1.07 -1.96
N SER A 15 11.80 0.73 -3.23
CA SER A 15 12.64 1.55 -4.12
C SER A 15 12.09 2.96 -4.33
N ILE A 16 10.76 3.12 -4.32
CA ILE A 16 10.10 4.43 -4.42
C ILE A 16 10.11 5.16 -3.08
N PHE A 17 9.90 4.46 -1.96
CA PHE A 17 9.88 5.06 -0.63
C PHE A 17 11.25 5.49 -0.11
N ARG A 18 12.35 4.86 -0.54
CA ARG A 18 13.69 5.16 -0.03
C ARG A 18 14.05 6.64 -0.24
N GLY A 19 14.35 7.33 0.86
CA GLY A 19 14.68 8.76 0.85
C GLY A 19 13.50 9.70 0.61
N ARG A 20 12.27 9.18 0.56
CA ARG A 20 11.03 9.94 0.35
C ARG A 20 10.08 9.74 1.54
N LYS A 21 9.10 10.63 1.68
CA LYS A 21 8.07 10.56 2.73
C LYS A 21 6.70 10.42 2.09
N VAL A 22 5.79 9.73 2.77
CA VAL A 22 4.36 9.76 2.48
C VAL A 22 3.89 11.22 2.57
N LYS A 23 3.04 11.64 1.62
CA LYS A 23 2.49 12.98 1.59
C LYS A 23 1.60 13.23 2.81
N ASP A 24 1.69 14.43 3.39
CA ASP A 24 0.80 14.85 4.48
C ASP A 24 -0.68 14.68 4.11
N GLY A 25 -1.45 14.10 5.03
CA GLY A 25 -2.86 13.79 4.83
C GLY A 25 -3.15 12.48 4.10
N VAL A 26 -2.11 11.73 3.68
CA VAL A 26 -2.27 10.40 3.05
C VAL A 26 -1.96 9.30 4.06
N ARG A 27 -2.95 8.44 4.32
CA ARG A 27 -2.74 7.21 5.10
C ARG A 27 -2.23 6.09 4.19
N THR A 28 -1.08 5.51 4.52
CA THR A 28 -0.45 4.46 3.70
C THR A 28 -0.27 3.19 4.50
N LEU A 29 -0.84 2.09 4.01
CA LEU A 29 -0.77 0.76 4.64
C LEU A 29 0.12 -0.16 3.82
N VAL A 30 1.11 -0.79 4.47
CA VAL A 30 1.95 -1.83 3.86
C VAL A 30 1.74 -3.14 4.61
N VAL A 31 1.16 -4.11 3.90
CA VAL A 31 0.72 -5.39 4.46
C VAL A 31 1.39 -6.54 3.70
N PRO A 32 2.30 -7.30 4.34
CA PRO A 32 2.93 -8.46 3.72
C PRO A 32 1.94 -9.58 3.40
N GLY A 33 2.23 -10.37 2.37
CA GLY A 33 1.31 -11.44 1.94
C GLY A 33 1.27 -12.66 2.86
N SER A 34 2.31 -12.86 3.68
CA SER A 34 2.39 -13.94 4.67
C SER A 34 3.44 -13.63 5.74
N HIS A 35 3.43 -14.40 6.83
CA HIS A 35 4.48 -14.29 7.87
C HIS A 35 5.88 -14.60 7.34
N PHE A 36 6.01 -15.50 6.36
CA PHE A 36 7.30 -15.79 5.72
C PHE A 36 7.83 -14.56 4.97
N ILE A 37 6.99 -13.92 4.15
CA ILE A 37 7.37 -12.71 3.41
C ILE A 37 7.68 -11.56 4.38
N LYS A 38 6.90 -11.42 5.47
CA LYS A 38 7.18 -10.41 6.49
C LYS A 38 8.56 -10.59 7.12
N LYS A 39 8.87 -11.79 7.60
CA LYS A 39 10.19 -12.12 8.17
C LYS A 39 11.31 -11.83 7.19
N GLN A 40 11.13 -12.21 5.92
CA GLN A 40 12.11 -11.93 4.88
C GLN A 40 12.28 -10.41 4.64
N ALA A 41 11.18 -9.66 4.53
CA ALA A 41 11.21 -8.22 4.34
C ALA A 41 11.88 -7.49 5.50
N GLU A 42 11.65 -7.94 6.74
CA GLU A 42 12.29 -7.41 7.95
C GLU A 42 13.78 -7.75 8.01
N ALA A 43 14.17 -8.97 7.61
CA ALA A 43 15.58 -9.34 7.48
C ALA A 43 16.32 -8.51 6.42
N GLU A 44 15.62 -8.10 5.35
CA GLU A 44 16.13 -7.19 4.32
C GLU A 44 16.04 -5.70 4.70
N GLY A 45 15.45 -5.37 5.87
CA GLY A 45 15.27 -4.01 6.35
C GLY A 45 14.24 -3.19 5.58
N LEU A 46 13.37 -3.82 4.79
CA LEU A 46 12.33 -3.13 4.02
C LEU A 46 11.27 -2.50 4.93
N ASP A 47 10.98 -3.11 6.07
CA ASP A 47 10.04 -2.57 7.06
C ASP A 47 10.50 -1.19 7.57
N LYS A 48 11.81 -1.01 7.75
CA LYS A 48 12.41 0.26 8.16
C LYS A 48 12.20 1.33 7.09
N VAL A 49 12.41 1.00 5.82
CA VAL A 49 12.16 1.94 4.70
C VAL A 49 10.72 2.44 4.71
N PHE A 50 9.75 1.54 4.91
CA PHE A 50 8.34 1.93 4.96
C PHE A 50 8.01 2.78 6.18
N LYS A 51 8.46 2.36 7.37
CA LYS A 51 8.23 3.10 8.62
C LYS A 51 8.88 4.48 8.59
N GLU A 52 10.11 4.57 8.10
CA GLU A 52 10.83 5.83 7.92
C GLU A 52 10.10 6.74 6.94
N ALA A 53 9.50 6.20 5.88
CA ALA A 53 8.68 7.00 4.97
C ALA A 53 7.37 7.50 5.59
N GLY A 54 6.97 7.00 6.76
CA GLY A 54 5.70 7.33 7.43
C GLY A 54 4.55 6.40 7.05
N ALA A 55 4.83 5.26 6.41
CA ALA A 55 3.83 4.24 6.13
C ALA A 55 3.67 3.28 7.32
N GLU A 56 2.47 2.73 7.46
CA GLU A 56 2.14 1.77 8.50
C GLU A 56 2.55 0.35 8.07
N TRP A 57 3.56 -0.22 8.72
CA TRP A 57 3.95 -1.63 8.54
C TRP A 57 3.04 -2.55 9.36
N ARG A 58 2.16 -3.31 8.69
CA ARG A 58 1.12 -4.12 9.35
C ARG A 58 1.48 -5.61 9.45
N GLU A 59 0.69 -6.34 10.22
CA GLU A 59 0.73 -7.81 10.22
C GLU A 59 0.17 -8.40 8.93
N PRO A 60 0.65 -9.58 8.49
CA PRO A 60 0.17 -10.19 7.27
C PRO A 60 -1.34 -10.49 7.33
N GLY A 61 -2.05 -10.21 6.25
CA GLY A 61 -3.48 -10.45 6.19
C GLY A 61 -4.15 -9.80 4.98
N CYS A 62 -5.48 -9.92 4.93
CA CYS A 62 -6.28 -9.34 3.84
C CYS A 62 -6.36 -7.81 3.91
N SER A 63 -6.12 -7.20 5.08
CA SER A 63 -6.31 -5.76 5.33
C SER A 63 -7.64 -5.27 4.73
N MET A 64 -7.64 -4.09 4.10
CA MET A 64 -8.81 -3.43 3.53
C MET A 64 -9.45 -4.18 2.34
N CYS A 65 -9.03 -5.40 1.98
CA CYS A 65 -9.54 -6.13 0.82
C CYS A 65 -11.07 -6.30 0.83
N ILE A 66 -11.67 -6.46 2.02
CA ILE A 66 -13.14 -6.58 2.20
C ILE A 66 -13.69 -5.66 3.30
N ALA A 67 -12.87 -4.74 3.82
CA ALA A 67 -13.24 -3.79 4.88
C ALA A 67 -13.87 -4.40 6.15
N MET A 68 -13.46 -5.62 6.53
CA MET A 68 -13.98 -6.32 7.72
C MET A 68 -13.06 -6.23 8.95
N ASN A 69 -11.84 -5.72 8.78
CA ASN A 69 -10.80 -5.70 9.81
C ASN A 69 -10.57 -4.31 10.44
N GLY A 70 -11.53 -3.39 10.29
CA GLY A 70 -11.42 -2.00 10.75
C GLY A 70 -10.60 -1.08 9.86
N ASP A 71 -9.99 -1.59 8.78
CA ASP A 71 -9.49 -0.76 7.69
C ASP A 71 -10.60 -0.60 6.66
N ASN A 72 -11.22 0.57 6.58
CA ASN A 72 -12.27 0.90 5.63
C ASN A 72 -12.09 2.33 5.12
N LEU A 73 -12.56 2.57 3.90
CA LEU A 73 -12.77 3.90 3.37
C LEU A 73 -14.06 4.49 3.93
N GLU A 74 -13.98 5.76 4.30
CA GLU A 74 -15.15 6.58 4.60
C GLU A 74 -15.78 7.13 3.30
N PRO A 75 -17.07 7.51 3.32
CA PRO A 75 -17.72 8.12 2.17
C PRO A 75 -16.93 9.31 1.61
N GLY A 76 -16.69 9.31 0.30
CA GLY A 76 -15.92 10.35 -0.39
C GLY A 76 -14.40 10.16 -0.37
N GLN A 77 -13.87 9.19 0.37
CA GLN A 77 -12.44 8.85 0.32
C GLN A 77 -12.07 8.04 -0.91
N TYR A 78 -10.81 8.19 -1.32
CA TYR A 78 -10.22 7.48 -2.43
C TYR A 78 -9.05 6.63 -1.95
N ALA A 79 -8.90 5.43 -2.49
CA ALA A 79 -7.73 4.57 -2.31
C ALA A 79 -7.04 4.29 -3.64
N VAL A 80 -5.72 4.19 -3.60
CA VAL A 80 -4.92 3.52 -4.63
C VAL A 80 -4.46 2.19 -4.03
N SER A 81 -4.94 1.08 -4.58
CA SER A 81 -4.87 -0.24 -3.95
C SER A 81 -4.17 -1.24 -4.86
N THR A 82 -3.31 -2.07 -4.25
CA THR A 82 -2.67 -3.22 -4.90
C THR A 82 -3.54 -4.49 -4.82
N SER A 83 -4.85 -4.30 -4.61
CA SER A 83 -5.88 -5.34 -4.72
C SER A 83 -6.11 -5.75 -6.18
N ASN A 84 -6.89 -6.81 -6.39
CA ASN A 84 -7.42 -7.19 -7.70
C ASN A 84 -8.91 -6.84 -7.89
N ARG A 85 -9.55 -6.21 -6.89
CA ARG A 85 -10.99 -5.90 -6.90
C ARG A 85 -11.25 -4.50 -6.36
N ASN A 86 -12.08 -3.73 -7.06
CA ASN A 86 -12.45 -2.37 -6.73
C ASN A 86 -13.94 -2.04 -6.96
N PHE A 87 -14.83 -3.04 -6.97
CA PHE A 87 -16.26 -2.78 -7.09
C PHE A 87 -16.78 -1.95 -5.91
N GLU A 88 -17.88 -1.24 -6.14
CA GLU A 88 -18.46 -0.31 -5.16
C GLU A 88 -18.71 -0.99 -3.80
N GLY A 89 -18.33 -0.31 -2.72
CA GLY A 89 -18.51 -0.81 -1.36
C GLY A 89 -17.48 -1.84 -0.89
N ARG A 90 -16.62 -2.37 -1.77
CA ARG A 90 -15.69 -3.46 -1.41
C ARG A 90 -14.70 -3.08 -0.30
N GLN A 91 -14.14 -1.88 -0.38
CA GLN A 91 -13.17 -1.36 0.59
C GLN A 91 -13.79 -0.34 1.56
N GLY A 92 -15.11 -0.20 1.54
CA GLY A 92 -15.86 0.81 2.31
C GLY A 92 -17.00 1.40 1.48
N LYS A 93 -18.17 1.60 2.10
CA LYS A 93 -19.36 2.16 1.43
C LYS A 93 -19.12 3.63 1.09
N GLY A 94 -19.39 4.02 -0.15
CA GLY A 94 -19.19 5.40 -0.62
C GLY A 94 -17.73 5.78 -0.89
N GLY A 95 -16.77 4.89 -0.66
CA GLY A 95 -15.38 5.05 -1.06
C GLY A 95 -15.12 4.58 -2.49
N ARG A 96 -14.06 5.08 -3.12
CA ARG A 96 -13.64 4.68 -4.48
C ARG A 96 -12.22 4.15 -4.48
N THR A 97 -11.96 3.13 -5.28
CA THR A 97 -10.64 2.47 -5.34
C THR A 97 -10.11 2.41 -6.77
N PHE A 98 -8.89 2.88 -6.95
CA PHE A 98 -8.09 2.69 -8.14
C PHE A 98 -7.18 1.47 -7.94
N LEU A 99 -7.22 0.50 -8.87
CA LEU A 99 -6.29 -0.61 -8.86
C LEU A 99 -4.96 -0.19 -9.50
N ALA A 100 -3.86 -0.51 -8.85
CA ALA A 100 -2.53 -0.12 -9.29
C ALA A 100 -1.47 -1.17 -8.94
N SER A 101 -0.35 -1.14 -9.66
CA SER A 101 0.84 -1.91 -9.30
C SER A 101 1.46 -1.39 -7.99
N PRO A 102 2.31 -2.18 -7.31
CA PRO A 102 3.03 -1.73 -6.11
C PRO A 102 3.83 -0.44 -6.33
N LEU A 103 4.47 -0.29 -7.49
CA LEU A 103 5.23 0.91 -7.86
C LEU A 103 4.34 2.15 -7.96
N MET A 104 3.22 2.04 -8.67
CA MET A 104 2.27 3.14 -8.86
C MET A 104 1.57 3.52 -7.54
N ALA A 105 1.23 2.54 -6.70
CA ALA A 105 0.66 2.80 -5.39
C ALA A 105 1.67 3.50 -4.46
N ALA A 106 2.94 3.10 -4.49
CA ALA A 106 4.01 3.77 -3.75
C ALA A 106 4.24 5.20 -4.25
N ALA A 107 4.23 5.41 -5.57
CA ALA A 107 4.32 6.75 -6.17
C ALA A 107 3.17 7.64 -5.68
N ALA A 108 1.94 7.15 -5.74
CA ALA A 108 0.76 7.89 -5.29
C ALA A 108 0.80 8.21 -3.79
N ALA A 109 1.35 7.32 -2.96
CA ALA A 109 1.53 7.59 -1.53
C ALA A 109 2.50 8.74 -1.25
N VAL A 110 3.57 8.84 -2.04
CA VAL A 110 4.60 9.90 -1.90
C VAL A 110 4.12 11.24 -2.46
N THR A 111 3.37 11.24 -3.56
CA THR A 111 2.90 12.50 -4.20
C THR A 111 1.55 12.98 -3.67
N GLY A 112 0.75 12.08 -3.10
CA GLY A 112 -0.61 12.32 -2.64
C GLY A 112 -1.67 12.43 -3.74
N GLN A 113 -1.34 11.95 -4.94
CA GLN A 113 -2.27 11.90 -6.07
C GLN A 113 -1.96 10.70 -6.96
N VAL A 114 -2.87 10.35 -7.88
CA VAL A 114 -2.57 9.31 -8.87
C VAL A 114 -1.39 9.79 -9.73
N THR A 115 -0.29 9.04 -9.70
CA THR A 115 0.98 9.43 -10.31
C THR A 115 1.54 8.31 -11.17
N ASP A 116 2.00 8.65 -12.37
CA ASP A 116 2.81 7.79 -13.21
C ASP A 116 4.20 7.60 -12.58
N VAL A 117 4.52 6.38 -12.17
CA VAL A 117 5.78 6.07 -11.48
C VAL A 117 7.02 6.31 -12.35
N ARG A 118 6.89 6.37 -13.68
CA ARG A 118 8.03 6.63 -14.58
C ARG A 118 8.69 7.99 -14.35
N THR A 119 8.00 8.93 -13.70
CA THR A 119 8.56 10.23 -13.32
C THR A 119 9.39 10.17 -12.03
N MET A 120 9.48 9.01 -11.38
CA MET A 120 10.11 8.81 -10.07
C MET A 120 11.16 7.68 -10.02
N LEU A 121 11.36 6.98 -11.15
CA LEU A 121 12.34 5.89 -11.30
C LEU A 121 13.73 6.42 -11.65
#